data_AF-B9Z0A2-F1
#
_entry.id   AF-B9Z0A2-F1
#
_cell.length_a   1.000
_cell.length_b   1.000
_cell.length_c   1.000
_cell.angle_alpha   90.00
_cell.angle_beta   90.00
_cell.angle_gamma   90.00
#
_symmetry.space_group_name_H-M   'P 1'
#
loop_
_entity.id
_entity.type
_entity.pdbx_description
1 polymer ?
#
loop_
_entity_poly.entity_id
_entity_poly.type
_entity_poly.pdbx_seq_one_letter_code
_entity_poly.pdbx_strand_id
1 'polypeptide(L)' 'MIRHLVRQDCGSCHGLTLKGGLGSPLTAEALAGRPDEALLATILNGRPGTAMPPWRPFLTEEEAKWVIQWLKDGAPE' A
#
# COMPACT_ATOMS: atom_id res chain seq x y z
N MET A 1 2.18 -14.50 3.74
CA MET A 1 1.60 -14.28 2.40
C MET A 1 1.44 -12.80 2.08
N ILE A 2 0.66 -12.04 2.84
CA ILE A 2 0.36 -10.63 2.51
C ILE A 2 1.59 -9.70 2.47
N ARG A 3 2.58 -9.88 3.36
CA ARG A 3 3.85 -9.13 3.31
C ARG A 3 4.62 -9.33 2.00
N HIS A 4 4.61 -10.56 1.46
CA HIS A 4 5.25 -10.85 0.19
C HIS A 4 4.51 -10.17 -0.96
N LEU A 5 3.18 -10.20 -0.97
CA LEU A 5 2.35 -9.44 -1.92
C LEU A 5 2.70 -7.95 -1.88
N VAL A 6 2.79 -7.34 -0.70
CA VAL A 6 3.14 -5.91 -0.61
C VAL A 6 4.56 -5.65 -1.15
N ARG A 7 5.55 -6.46 -0.75
CA ARG A 7 6.94 -6.27 -1.21
C ARG A 7 7.12 -6.48 -2.71
N GLN A 8 6.43 -7.46 -3.30
CA GLN A 8 6.59 -7.80 -4.71
C GLN A 8 5.67 -6.98 -5.59
N ASP A 9 4.37 -6.99 -5.31
CA ASP A 9 3.38 -6.43 -6.20
C ASP A 9 3.21 -4.93 -6.00
N CYS A 10 3.10 -4.44 -4.76
CA CYS A 10 3.11 -3.01 -4.51
C CYS A 10 4.52 -2.42 -4.74
N GLY A 11 5.56 -3.14 -4.32
CA GLY A 11 6.95 -2.73 -4.49
C GLY A 11 7.41 -2.62 -5.95
N SER A 12 6.76 -3.30 -6.90
CA SER A 12 7.05 -3.15 -8.33
C SER A 12 6.95 -1.70 -8.81
N CYS A 13 5.99 -0.94 -8.27
CA CYS A 13 5.81 0.49 -8.55
C CYS A 13 6.39 1.38 -7.46
N HIS A 14 6.18 1.02 -6.19
CA HIS A 14 6.54 1.82 -5.02
C HIS A 14 7.99 1.56 -4.52
N GLY A 15 8.77 0.81 -5.29
CA GLY A 15 10.12 0.35 -4.96
C GLY A 15 10.10 -0.90 -4.07
N LEU A 16 11.00 -1.86 -4.31
CA LEU A 16 11.10 -3.09 -3.51
C LEU A 16 11.43 -2.82 -2.03
N THR A 17 11.99 -1.64 -1.75
CA THR A 17 12.26 -1.13 -0.39
C THR A 17 11.16 -0.18 0.11
N LEU A 18 10.07 0.00 -0.66
CA LEU A 18 8.93 0.89 -0.38
C LEU A 18 9.27 2.38 -0.32
N LYS A 19 10.49 2.76 -0.70
CA LYS A 19 11.00 4.15 -0.68
C LYS A 19 10.60 4.97 -1.92
N GLY A 20 9.74 4.44 -2.77
CA GLY A 20 9.26 5.11 -3.98
C GLY A 20 10.03 4.68 -5.24
N GLY A 21 9.47 5.06 -6.38
CA GLY A 21 9.96 4.75 -7.72
C GLY A 21 9.02 5.36 -8.75
N LEU A 22 8.34 4.52 -9.53
CA LEU A 22 7.25 4.97 -10.39
C LEU A 22 6.06 5.50 -9.54
N GLY A 23 5.76 4.81 -8.44
CA GLY A 23 4.80 5.23 -7.42
C GLY A 23 5.47 6.02 -6.29
N SER A 24 4.65 6.72 -5.52
CA SER A 24 5.09 7.44 -4.31
C SER A 24 5.68 6.49 -3.25
N PRO A 25 6.53 6.94 -2.31
CA PRO A 25 6.93 6.11 -1.18
C PRO A 25 5.72 5.62 -0.36
N LEU A 26 5.86 4.41 0.20
CA LEU A 26 4.93 3.78 1.15
C LEU A 26 5.56 3.62 2.54
N THR A 27 6.56 4.42 2.87
CA THR A 27 7.20 4.41 4.19
C THR A 27 6.28 5.01 5.25
N ALA A 28 6.53 4.70 6.52
CA ALA A 28 5.80 5.26 7.66
C ALA A 28 5.76 6.80 7.60
N GLU A 29 6.88 7.44 7.24
CA GLU A 29 6.98 8.89 7.11
C GLU A 29 6.13 9.43 5.95
N ALA A 30 6.11 8.75 4.81
CA ALA A 30 5.31 9.16 3.64
C ALA A 30 3.80 9.00 3.86
N LEU A 31 3.43 8.07 4.74
CA LEU A 31 2.06 7.80 5.15
C LEU A 31 1.64 8.60 6.39
N ALA A 32 2.58 9.29 7.06
CA ALA A 32 2.28 10.11 8.21
C ALA A 32 1.25 11.19 7.86
N GLY A 33 0.22 11.32 8.70
CA GLY A 33 -0.88 12.27 8.50
C GLY A 33 -1.91 11.88 7.43
N ARG A 34 -1.75 10.73 6.75
CA ARG A 34 -2.80 10.20 5.85
C ARG A 34 -3.85 9.44 6.65
N PRO A 35 -5.15 9.77 6.50
CA PRO A 35 -6.24 9.01 7.13
C PRO A 35 -6.28 7.57 6.62
N ASP A 36 -6.56 6.62 7.51
CA ASP A 36 -6.61 5.21 7.15
C ASP A 36 -7.73 4.91 6.16
N GLU A 37 -8.86 5.60 6.27
CA GLU A 37 -9.99 5.45 5.36
C GLU A 37 -9.62 5.85 3.93
N ALA A 38 -8.80 6.89 3.78
CA ALA A 38 -8.33 7.35 2.48
C ALA A 38 -7.32 6.38 1.86
N LEU A 39 -6.44 5.81 2.68
CA LEU A 39 -5.50 4.77 2.26
C LEU A 39 -6.24 3.48 1.88
N LEU A 40 -7.24 3.08 2.68
CA LEU A 40 -8.08 1.92 2.44
C LEU A 40 -8.85 2.05 1.13
N ALA A 41 -9.48 3.20 0.90
CA ALA A 41 -10.16 3.49 -0.36
C ALA A 41 -9.19 3.44 -1.54
N THR A 42 -7.96 3.95 -1.38
CA THR A 42 -6.91 3.89 -2.40
C THR A 42 -6.50 2.46 -2.71
N ILE A 43 -6.26 1.61 -1.70
CA ILE A 43 -5.87 0.21 -1.89
C ILE A 43 -6.99 -0.56 -2.59
N LEU A 44 -8.21 -0.47 -2.05
CA LEU A 44 -9.34 -1.26 -2.53
C LEU A 44 -9.83 -0.84 -3.91
N ASN A 45 -9.86 0.47 -4.19
CA ASN A 45 -10.47 1.01 -5.41
C ASN A 45 -9.45 1.55 -6.43
N GLY A 46 -8.16 1.54 -6.09
CA GLY A 46 -7.12 2.18 -6.91
C GLY A 46 -7.27 3.69 -6.94
N ARG A 47 -6.66 4.31 -7.95
CA ARG A 47 -6.82 5.76 -8.22
C ARG A 47 -7.18 5.96 -9.69
N PRO A 48 -8.44 6.33 -9.99
CA PRO A 48 -8.88 6.59 -11.36
C PRO A 48 -7.96 7.56 -12.10
N GLY A 49 -7.65 7.27 -13.36
CA GLY A 49 -6.75 8.09 -14.18
C GLY A 49 -5.26 7.95 -13.83
N THR A 50 -4.87 6.97 -12.99
CA THR A 50 -3.47 6.68 -12.68
C THR A 50 -3.15 5.20 -12.88
N ALA A 51 -1.87 4.85 -12.75
CA ALA A 51 -1.42 3.45 -12.80
C ALA A 51 -1.74 2.62 -11.55
N MET A 52 -2.28 3.22 -10.48
CA MET A 52 -2.60 2.49 -9.23
C MET A 52 -3.90 1.68 -9.38
N PRO A 53 -3.85 0.34 -9.47
CA PRO A 53 -5.02 -0.48 -9.72
C PRO A 53 -5.83 -0.74 -8.44
N PRO A 54 -7.11 -1.18 -8.58
CA PRO A 54 -7.90 -1.65 -7.45
C PRO A 54 -7.44 -3.04 -6.98
N TRP A 55 -7.35 -3.24 -5.66
CA TRP A 55 -6.96 -4.52 -5.05
C TRP A 55 -8.12 -5.31 -4.44
N ARG A 56 -9.36 -4.82 -4.51
CA ARG A 56 -10.57 -5.55 -4.05
C ARG A 56 -10.69 -7.01 -4.51
N PRO A 57 -10.28 -7.40 -5.74
CA PRO A 57 -10.35 -8.81 -6.15
C PRO A 57 -9.37 -9.73 -5.41
N PHE A 58 -8.36 -9.17 -4.74
CA PHE A 58 -7.24 -9.91 -4.13
C PHE A 58 -7.12 -9.70 -2.62
N LEU A 59 -7.65 -8.60 -2.08
CA LEU A 59 -7.57 -8.24 -0.67
C LEU A 59 -8.96 -7.96 -0.11
N THR A 60 -9.23 -8.55 1.05
CA THR A 60 -10.35 -8.14 1.91
C THR A 60 -10.09 -6.78 2.55
N GLU A 61 -11.14 -6.15 3.07
CA GLU A 61 -11.01 -4.88 3.80
C GLU A 61 -10.12 -5.01 5.05
N GLU A 62 -10.23 -6.14 5.77
CA GLU A 62 -9.42 -6.42 6.95
C GLU A 62 -7.93 -6.57 6.60
N GLU A 63 -7.63 -7.29 5.53
CA GLU A 63 -6.27 -7.43 5.02
C GLU A 63 -5.69 -6.09 4.56
N ALA A 64 -6.49 -5.25 3.89
CA ALA A 64 -6.06 -3.92 3.49
C ALA A 64 -5.79 -2.99 4.70
N LYS A 65 -6.63 -3.05 5.75
CA LYS A 65 -6.38 -2.35 7.02
C LYS A 65 -5.09 -2.83 7.68
N TRP A 66 -4.87 -4.15 7.69
CA TRP A 66 -3.64 -4.73 8.21
C TRP A 66 -2.41 -4.23 7.44
N VAL A 67 -2.48 -4.17 6.10
CA VAL A 67 -1.39 -3.62 5.27
C VAL A 67 -1.09 -2.17 5.63
N ILE A 68 -2.12 -1.34 5.80
CA ILE A 68 -1.94 0.08 6.18
C ILE A 68 -1.20 0.18 7.50
N GLN A 69 -1.64 -0.55 8.52
CA GLN A 69 -1.00 -0.51 9.84
C GLN A 69 0.44 -1.02 9.76
N TRP A 70 0.68 -2.14 9.08
CA TRP A 70 2.03 -2.70 8.92
C TRP A 70 2.99 -1.73 8.20
N LEU A 71 2.52 -1.00 7.19
CA LEU A 71 3.30 0.04 6.52
C LEU A 71 3.59 1.24 7.45
N LYS A 72 2.60 1.67 8.24
CA LYS A 72 2.76 2.75 9.23
C LYS A 72 3.71 2.36 10.38
N ASP A 73 3.80 1.07 10.69
CA ASP A 73 4.76 0.53 11.66
C ASP A 73 6.17 0.34 11.06
N GLY A 74 6.40 0.76 9.82
CA GLY A 74 7.70 0.72 9.17
C GLY A 74 8.00 -0.57 8.39
N ALA A 75 6.97 -1.38 8.11
CA ALA A 75 7.08 -2.63 7.36
C ALA A 75 8.17 -3.60 7.89
N PRO A 76 8.13 -3.97 9.19
CA PRO A 76 9.11 -4.89 9.78
C PRO A 76 9.04 -6.29 9.14
N GLU A 77 10.18 -6.99 9.17
CA GLU A 77 10.35 -8.37 8.66
C GLU A 77 9.43 -9.41 9.30
#